data_AF-A0A2V9JLB1-F1
#
_entry.id   AF-A0A2V9JLB1-F1
#
_cell.length_a   1.000
_cell.length_b   1.000
_cell.length_c   1.000
_cell.angle_alpha   90.00
_cell.angle_beta   90.00
_cell.angle_gamma   90.00
#
_symmetry.space_group_name_H-M   'P 1'
#
loop_
_entity.id
_entity.type
_entity.pdbx_description
1 polymer ?
#
loop_
_entity_poly.entity_id
_entity_poly.type
_entity_poly.pdbx_seq_one_letter_code
_entity_poly.pdbx_strand_id
1 'polypeptide(L)' 'MDIDELVPILEAIIYVADDPVRPEQLKEIFPDESYDKIESALAKLLGEFNERRGGMAIRAAEWRSARSPAGSG' A
#
# COMPACT_ATOMS: atom_id res chain seq x y z
N MET A 1 2.85 -0.69 -17.45
CA MET A 1 1.57 -1.43 -17.30
C MET A 1 0.44 -0.42 -17.14
N ASP A 2 -0.80 -0.70 -17.44
CA ASP A 2 -1.89 0.17 -17.01
C ASP A 2 -2.27 -0.09 -15.53
N ILE A 3 -3.26 0.64 -15.01
CA ILE A 3 -3.71 0.47 -13.62
C ILE A 3 -4.37 -0.91 -13.44
N ASP A 4 -5.09 -1.40 -14.44
CA ASP A 4 -5.86 -2.64 -14.37
C ASP A 4 -4.94 -3.88 -14.37
N GLU A 5 -3.80 -3.78 -15.05
CA GLU A 5 -2.72 -4.75 -15.01
C GLU A 5 -1.95 -4.72 -13.68
N LEU A 6 -1.79 -3.54 -13.08
CA LEU A 6 -1.01 -3.37 -11.85
C LEU A 6 -1.76 -3.86 -10.60
N VAL A 7 -3.08 -3.67 -10.53
CA VAL A 7 -3.93 -4.08 -9.39
C VAL A 7 -3.75 -5.55 -8.98
N PRO A 8 -3.90 -6.56 -9.87
CA PRO A 8 -3.77 -7.96 -9.47
C PRO A 8 -2.35 -8.33 -9.02
N ILE A 9 -1.33 -7.63 -9.51
CA ILE A 9 0.06 -7.83 -9.07
C ILE A 9 0.25 -7.29 -7.66
N LEU A 10 -0.26 -6.08 -7.38
CA LEU A 10 -0.22 -5.49 -6.04
C LEU A 10 -1.00 -6.33 -5.02
N GLU A 11 -2.17 -6.87 -5.42
CA GLU A 11 -2.94 -7.79 -4.59
C GLU A 11 -2.12 -9.03 -4.22
N ALA A 12 -1.45 -9.67 -5.20
CA ALA A 12 -0.62 -10.84 -4.95
C ALA A 12 0.56 -10.55 -4.03
N ILE A 13 1.21 -9.39 -4.18
CA ILE A 13 2.31 -8.95 -3.30
C ILE A 13 1.79 -8.79 -1.86
N ILE A 14 0.68 -8.08 -1.68
CA ILE A 14 0.08 -7.84 -0.35
C ILE A 14 -0.39 -9.15 0.28
N TYR A 15 -0.94 -10.07 -0.52
CA TYR A 15 -1.42 -11.37 -0.04
C TYR A 15 -0.31 -12.27 0.51
N VAL A 16 0.89 -12.22 -0.09
CA VAL A 16 2.04 -13.04 0.30
C VAL A 16 2.92 -12.35 1.35
N ALA A 17 2.82 -11.03 1.50
CA ALA A 17 3.62 -10.29 2.46
C ALA A 17 3.24 -10.63 3.91
N ASP A 18 4.22 -11.09 4.69
CA ASP A 18 4.06 -11.35 6.13
C ASP A 18 3.97 -10.05 6.95
N ASP A 19 4.47 -8.94 6.41
CA ASP A 19 4.51 -7.61 7.02
C ASP A 19 3.79 -6.57 6.13
N PRO A 20 3.30 -5.45 6.70
CA PRO A 20 2.73 -4.36 5.93
C PRO A 20 3.69 -3.83 4.85
N VAL A 21 3.24 -3.82 3.60
CA VAL A 21 4.03 -3.32 2.47
C VAL A 21 3.88 -1.80 2.35
N ARG A 22 5.00 -1.08 2.39
CA ARG A 22 5.02 0.38 2.23
C ARG A 22 5.13 0.80 0.75
N PRO A 23 4.58 1.97 0.36
CA PRO A 23 4.67 2.47 -1.02
C PRO A 23 6.11 2.56 -1.56
N GLU A 24 7.10 2.86 -0.70
CA GLU A 24 8.50 2.93 -1.09
C GLU A 24 9.04 1.55 -1.51
N GLN A 25 8.60 0.48 -0.86
CA GLN A 25 8.99 -0.89 -1.22
C GLN A 25 8.36 -1.31 -2.54
N LEU A 26 7.11 -0.87 -2.81
CA LEU A 26 6.48 -1.08 -4.12
C LEU A 26 7.23 -0.31 -5.20
N LYS A 27 7.75 0.89 -4.90
CA LYS A 27 8.57 1.66 -5.84
C LYS A 27 9.89 0.98 -6.19
N GLU A 28 10.50 0.27 -5.25
CA GLU A 28 11.70 -0.55 -5.51
C GLU A 28 11.40 -1.72 -6.46
N ILE A 29 10.21 -2.31 -6.39
CA ILE A 29 9.75 -3.40 -7.27
C ILE A 29 9.34 -2.86 -8.65
N PHE A 30 8.72 -1.67 -8.69
CA PHE A 30 8.23 -1.01 -9.90
C PHE A 30 8.96 0.34 -10.14
N PRO A 31 10.26 0.32 -10.48
CA PRO A 31 11.06 1.53 -10.62
C PRO A 31 10.60 2.44 -11.78
N ASP A 32 9.90 1.89 -12.77
CA ASP A 32 9.41 2.64 -13.93
C ASP A 32 8.00 3.24 -13.73
N GLU A 33 7.25 2.80 -12.70
CA GLU A 33 5.88 3.27 -12.46
C GLU A 33 5.84 4.46 -11.51
N SER A 34 5.08 5.52 -11.80
CA SER A 34 5.03 6.68 -10.89
C SER A 34 4.36 6.34 -9.55
N TYR A 35 4.73 7.06 -8.49
CA TYR A 35 4.09 6.93 -7.17
C TYR A 35 2.57 7.13 -7.28
N ASP A 36 2.11 8.17 -7.97
CA ASP A 36 0.68 8.44 -8.19
C ASP A 36 -0.07 7.25 -8.79
N LYS A 37 0.59 6.50 -9.67
CA LYS A 37 -0.01 5.34 -10.33
C LYS A 37 -0.08 4.13 -9.41
N ILE A 38 0.97 3.89 -8.63
CA ILE A 38 0.97 2.86 -7.58
C ILE A 38 -0.13 3.18 -6.55
N GLU A 39 -0.24 4.43 -6.11
CA GLU A 39 -1.29 4.87 -5.17
C GLU A 39 -2.69 4.73 -5.77
N SER A 40 -2.87 5.09 -7.04
CA SER A 40 -4.15 4.94 -7.74
C SER A 40 -4.58 3.47 -7.84
N ALA A 41 -3.63 2.57 -8.12
CA ALA A 41 -3.88 1.13 -8.15
C ALA A 41 -4.21 0.58 -6.76
N LEU A 42 -3.50 1.00 -5.71
CA LEU A 42 -3.81 0.64 -4.32
C LEU A 42 -5.19 1.13 -3.87
N ALA A 43 -5.56 2.37 -4.25
CA ALA A 43 -6.87 2.93 -3.95
C ALA A 43 -7.99 2.15 -4.65
N LYS A 44 -7.77 1.76 -5.92
CA LYS A 44 -8.69 0.89 -6.66
C LYS A 44 -8.83 -0.48 -5.99
N LEU A 45 -7.72 -1.13 -5.65
CA LEU A 45 -7.71 -2.42 -4.94
C LEU A 45 -8.50 -2.34 -3.63
N LEU A 46 -8.27 -1.29 -2.83
CA LEU A 46 -9.00 -1.06 -1.59
C LEU A 46 -10.50 -0.85 -1.83
N GLY A 47 -10.88 -0.13 -2.89
CA GLY A 47 -12.26 0.03 -3.33
C GLY A 47 -12.92 -1.31 -3.64
N GLU A 48 -12.29 -2.12 -4.50
CA GLU A 48 -12.78 -3.45 -4.87
C GLU A 48 -12.90 -4.38 -3.66
N PHE A 49 -11.94 -4.32 -2.74
CA PHE A 49 -11.94 -5.12 -1.52
C PHE A 49 -13.07 -4.73 -0.56
N ASN A 50 -13.35 -3.43 -0.43
CA ASN A 50 -14.43 -2.93 0.42
C ASN A 50 -15.83 -3.25 -0.13
N GLU A 51 -15.99 -3.28 -1.45
CA GLU A 51 -17.24 -3.66 -2.11
C GLU A 51 -17.53 -5.17 -1.95
N ARG A 52 -16.48 -6.00 -1.96
CA ARG A 52 -16.54 -7.45 -1.72
C ARG A 52 -16.51 -7.74 -0.22
N ARG A 53 -17.62 -7.55 0.52
CA ARG A 53 -17.70 -7.91 1.96
C ARG A 53 -17.23 -9.36 2.22
N GLY A 54 -15.99 -9.53 2.69
CA GLY A 54 -15.47 -10.83 3.11
C GLY A 54 -13.96 -10.89 3.36
N GLY A 55 -13.49 -10.35 4.50
CA GLY A 55 -12.51 -11.11 5.28
C GLY A 55 -11.06 -10.62 5.47
N MET A 56 -10.72 -9.34 5.32
CA MET A 56 -9.58 -8.76 6.04
C MET A 56 -9.57 -7.23 5.92
N ALA A 57 -9.90 -6.51 6.99
CA ALA A 57 -9.77 -5.06 6.98
C ALA A 57 -8.29 -4.71 6.79
N ILE A 58 -7.91 -4.14 5.63
CA ILE A 58 -6.68 -3.36 5.49
C ILE A 58 -6.87 -2.16 6.42
N ARG A 59 -6.44 -2.30 7.68
CA ARG A 59 -6.36 -1.16 8.58
C ARG A 59 -5.18 -0.34 8.09
N ALA A 60 -5.43 0.90 7.68
CA ALA A 60 -4.39 1.90 7.55
C ALA A 60 -3.64 1.93 8.90
N ALA A 61 -2.45 1.35 8.97
CA ALA A 61 -1.60 1.45 10.14
C ALA A 61 -1.37 2.95 10.37
N GLU A 62 -1.79 3.43 11.54
CA GLU A 62 -1.81 4.84 11.87
C GLU A 62 -0.46 5.48 11.58
N TRP A 63 -0.44 6.43 10.64
CA TRP A 63 0.69 7.32 10.40
C TRP A 63 0.80 8.30 11.58
N ARG A 64 1.28 7.84 12.73
CA ARG A 64 1.83 8.74 13.76
C ARG A 64 3.34 8.74 13.63
N SER A 65 3.83 9.80 12.99
CA SER A 65 5.19 10.31 13.13
C SER A 65 5.56 10.36 14.62
N ALA A 66 6.20 9.32 15.13
CA ALA A 66 6.94 9.38 16.38
C ALA A 66 8.23 10.17 16.15
N ARG A 67 8.09 11.48 15.93
CA ARG A 67 9.15 12.42 16.25
C ARG A 67 8.97 12.83 17.71
N SER A 68 9.62 12.10 18.58
CA SER A 68 10.27 12.69 19.75
C SER A 68 11.52 11.84 20.00
N PRO A 69 12.69 12.43 19.74
CA PRO A 69 13.48 12.84 20.89
C PRO A 69 14.25 14.15 20.65
N ALA A 70 13.97 15.19 21.44
CA ALA A 70 14.89 16.26 21.85
C ALA A 70 14.08 17.27 22.68
N GLY A 71 14.42 17.62 23.92
CA GLY A 71 15.59 17.30 24.71
C GLY A 71 15.38 17.72 26.17
N SER A 72 16.35 17.35 26.98
CA SER A 72 16.53 17.77 28.37
C SER A 72 16.53 19.29 28.53
N GLY A 73 15.92 19.76 29.63
CA GLY A 73 15.96 21.15 30.11
C GLY A 73 15.15 21.30 31.37
#